data_AF-A0A090XA49-F1
#
_entry.id   AF-A0A090XA49-F1
#
_cell.length_a   1.000
_cell.length_b   1.000
_cell.length_c   1.000
_cell.angle_alpha   90.00
_cell.angle_beta   90.00
_cell.angle_gamma   90.00
#
_symmetry.space_group_name_H-M   'P 1'
#
loop_
_entity.id
_entity.type
_entity.pdbx_description
1 polymer ?
#
loop_
_entity_poly.entity_id
_entity_poly.type
_entity_poly.pdbx_seq_one_letter_code
_entity_poly.pdbx_strand_id
1 'polypeptide(L)'
;IEKTVDYDCTLIHKRDNPDDAPVFPYTLDYGFQKPCMVPKCPTDTYPGLWTVPLNYLFRQYTEEGVDNYGHCSMADACLPELETSQDFFEYLRFNFENFYNTNRAPFSRFPSRGVAQGRSTEGRLPSLRGLAPGKGRRVPGHRVRSARLYEVPQVRKTVTLSAAAPKKTCPSPRVRSGQTCHYPTTPLGAERYMRICGNGLS
;
A
#
# COMPACT_ATOMS: atom_id res chain seq x y z
N ILE A 1 27.65 3.58 10.18
CA ILE A 1 26.38 2.92 10.58
C ILE A 1 25.64 2.60 9.29
N GLU A 2 25.83 1.38 8.80
CA GLU A 2 25.06 0.88 7.66
C GLU A 2 23.61 0.74 8.13
N LYS A 3 22.68 1.50 7.53
CA LYS A 3 21.26 1.40 7.88
C LYS A 3 20.74 0.11 7.28
N THR A 4 20.54 -0.90 8.11
CA THR A 4 19.82 -2.12 7.75
C THR A 4 18.36 -1.77 7.54
N VAL A 5 17.95 -1.63 6.27
CA VAL A 5 16.55 -1.49 5.87
C VAL A 5 16.02 -2.87 5.55
N ASP A 6 14.89 -3.26 6.16
CA ASP A 6 14.35 -4.62 6.01
C ASP A 6 13.60 -4.81 4.67
N TYR A 7 12.97 -3.75 4.17
CA TYR A 7 12.19 -3.80 2.93
C TYR A 7 12.14 -2.48 2.17
N ASP A 8 12.01 -2.57 0.85
CA ASP A 8 11.59 -1.52 -0.06
C ASP A 8 10.11 -1.70 -0.44
N CYS A 9 9.39 -0.60 -0.64
CA CYS A 9 8.03 -0.59 -1.19
C CYS A 9 7.85 0.47 -2.27
N THR A 10 8.89 0.72 -3.07
CA THR A 10 8.90 1.74 -4.14
C THR A 10 8.93 1.11 -5.53
N LEU A 11 9.32 -0.15 -5.66
CA LEU A 11 9.40 -0.85 -6.95
C LEU A 11 8.01 -1.21 -7.50
N ILE A 12 7.72 -0.64 -8.67
CA ILE A 12 6.48 -0.83 -9.41
C ILE A 12 6.51 -2.14 -10.20
N HIS A 13 5.41 -2.89 -10.10
CA HIS A 13 5.22 -4.17 -10.76
C HIS A 13 4.07 -4.04 -11.75
N LYS A 14 4.42 -3.97 -13.04
CA LYS A 14 3.46 -3.87 -14.13
C LYS A 14 2.57 -5.11 -14.16
N ARG A 15 1.27 -4.86 -14.36
CA ARG A 15 0.27 -5.83 -14.79
C ARG A 15 -0.34 -5.26 -16.06
N ASP A 16 -0.51 -6.09 -17.08
CA ASP A 16 -1.08 -5.66 -18.36
C ASP A 16 -2.61 -5.67 -18.29
N ASN A 17 -3.19 -6.62 -17.54
CA ASN A 17 -4.63 -6.77 -17.38
C ASN A 17 -5.08 -6.95 -15.92
N PRO A 18 -6.35 -6.64 -15.59
CA PRO A 18 -6.90 -6.85 -14.25
C PRO A 18 -6.85 -8.30 -13.75
N ASP A 19 -6.84 -9.28 -14.65
CA ASP A 19 -6.78 -10.71 -14.32
C ASP A 19 -5.35 -11.25 -14.16
N ASP A 20 -4.32 -10.45 -14.49
CA ASP A 20 -2.94 -10.87 -14.35
C ASP A 20 -2.60 -11.10 -12.88
N ALA A 21 -1.93 -12.21 -12.59
CA ALA A 21 -1.58 -12.57 -11.22
C ALA A 21 -0.66 -11.50 -10.59
N PRO A 22 -1.05 -10.86 -9.48
CA PRO A 22 -0.21 -9.89 -8.80
C PRO A 22 1.04 -10.55 -8.20
N VAL A 23 2.13 -9.80 -8.12
CA VAL A 23 3.41 -10.28 -7.61
C VAL A 23 3.38 -10.31 -6.08
N PHE A 24 3.85 -11.42 -5.50
CA PHE A 24 4.08 -11.54 -4.05
C PHE A 24 5.38 -10.83 -3.64
N PRO A 25 5.53 -10.40 -2.37
CA PRO A 25 6.82 -9.95 -1.86
C PRO A 25 7.92 -10.99 -2.09
N TYR A 26 9.10 -10.53 -2.48
CA TYR A 26 10.29 -11.37 -2.72
C TYR A 26 11.55 -10.63 -2.29
N THR A 27 12.67 -11.35 -2.18
CA THR A 27 13.97 -10.76 -1.85
C THR A 27 14.69 -10.28 -3.11
N LEU A 28 15.49 -9.22 -2.98
CA LEU A 28 16.35 -8.72 -4.05
C LEU A 28 17.72 -9.43 -4.09
N ASP A 29 17.80 -10.65 -3.56
CA ASP A 29 19.02 -11.48 -3.54
C ASP A 29 19.59 -11.71 -4.96
N TYR A 30 18.70 -11.75 -5.96
CA TYR A 30 19.03 -11.91 -7.37
C TYR A 30 18.78 -10.63 -8.20
N GLY A 31 18.66 -9.48 -7.52
CA GLY A 31 18.37 -8.19 -8.15
C GLY A 31 16.94 -8.06 -8.66
N PHE A 32 16.63 -6.91 -9.26
CA PHE A 32 15.29 -6.61 -9.78
C PHE A 32 15.11 -7.16 -11.20
N GLN A 33 14.31 -8.20 -11.32
CA GLN A 33 14.11 -8.97 -12.57
C GLN A 33 12.81 -8.64 -13.28
N LYS A 34 12.22 -7.46 -13.02
CA LYS A 34 10.96 -7.01 -13.61
C LYS A 34 11.16 -5.79 -14.51
N PRO A 35 10.25 -5.53 -15.46
CA PRO A 35 10.31 -4.32 -16.28
C PRO A 35 10.39 -3.07 -15.41
N CYS A 36 11.35 -2.20 -15.70
CA CYS A 36 11.52 -0.94 -14.98
C CYS A 36 10.47 0.06 -15.44
N MET A 37 9.46 0.31 -14.60
CA MET A 37 8.39 1.25 -14.94
C MET A 37 8.77 2.72 -14.70
N VAL A 38 9.62 2.98 -13.70
CA VAL A 38 10.08 4.33 -13.36
C VAL A 38 11.61 4.30 -13.23
N PRO A 39 12.35 4.78 -14.25
CA PRO A 39 13.81 4.84 -14.20
C PRO A 39 14.31 5.80 -13.10
N LYS A 40 15.41 5.49 -12.41
CA LYS A 40 16.30 4.33 -12.56
C LYS A 40 15.93 3.21 -11.59
N CYS A 41 15.82 1.98 -12.08
CA CYS A 41 15.64 0.80 -11.25
C CYS A 41 16.99 0.23 -10.79
N PRO A 42 17.04 -0.47 -9.64
CA PRO A 42 18.24 -1.14 -9.17
C PRO A 42 18.70 -2.22 -10.16
N THR A 43 20.00 -2.22 -10.45
CA THR A 43 20.68 -3.22 -11.30
C THR A 43 21.47 -4.23 -10.49
N ASP A 44 21.79 -3.89 -9.23
CA ASP A 44 22.61 -4.72 -8.36
C ASP A 44 21.74 -5.71 -7.57
N THR A 45 22.42 -6.64 -6.89
CA THR A 45 21.81 -7.59 -5.95
C THR A 45 21.89 -7.05 -4.53
N TYR A 46 20.80 -7.20 -3.76
CA TYR A 46 20.72 -6.76 -2.37
C TYR A 46 20.29 -7.93 -1.47
N PRO A 47 21.24 -8.79 -1.05
CA PRO A 47 20.95 -9.95 -0.22
C PRO A 47 20.22 -9.58 1.08
N GLY A 48 19.12 -10.27 1.36
CA GLY A 48 18.29 -10.09 2.55
C GLY A 48 17.31 -8.91 2.51
N LEU A 49 17.41 -8.01 1.52
CA LEU A 49 16.47 -6.91 1.35
C LEU A 49 15.20 -7.41 0.66
N TRP A 50 14.05 -7.18 1.29
CA TRP A 50 12.75 -7.50 0.69
C TRP A 50 12.24 -6.39 -0.21
N THR A 51 11.55 -6.73 -1.28
CA THR A 51 10.66 -5.81 -1.98
C THR A 51 9.20 -6.20 -1.74
N VAL A 52 8.41 -5.24 -1.27
CA VAL A 52 6.97 -5.32 -1.20
C VAL A 52 6.42 -4.63 -2.46
N PRO A 53 5.96 -5.41 -3.45
CA PRO A 53 5.68 -4.89 -4.79
C PRO A 53 4.52 -3.88 -4.80
N LEU A 54 4.74 -2.76 -5.48
CA LEU A 54 3.68 -1.86 -5.93
C LEU A 54 3.05 -2.41 -7.21
N ASN A 55 2.19 -3.42 -7.06
CA ASN A 55 1.43 -3.98 -8.18
C ASN A 55 0.50 -2.94 -8.79
N TYR A 56 0.44 -2.88 -10.13
CA TYR A 56 -0.55 -2.07 -10.83
C TYR A 56 -1.96 -2.45 -10.41
N LEU A 57 -2.73 -1.42 -10.07
CA LEU A 57 -4.14 -1.45 -9.81
C LEU A 57 -4.88 -0.86 -11.00
N PHE A 58 -6.13 -1.23 -11.15
CA PHE A 58 -6.92 -0.89 -12.32
C PHE A 58 -8.18 -0.11 -11.93
N ARG A 59 -8.44 0.98 -12.64
CA ARG A 59 -9.68 1.76 -12.59
C ARG A 59 -10.50 1.38 -13.82
N GLN A 60 -11.62 0.70 -13.60
CA GLN A 60 -12.59 0.46 -14.67
C GLN A 60 -13.32 1.77 -14.99
N TYR A 61 -13.50 2.04 -16.28
CA TYR A 61 -14.30 3.14 -16.79
C TYR A 61 -14.89 2.76 -18.15
N THR A 62 -15.97 3.43 -18.55
CA THR A 62 -16.61 3.21 -19.85
C THR A 62 -16.40 4.44 -20.72
N GLU A 63 -15.90 4.22 -21.92
CA GLU A 63 -15.68 5.27 -22.93
C GLU A 63 -16.38 4.83 -24.21
N GLU A 64 -17.29 5.67 -24.74
CA GLU A 64 -18.06 5.38 -25.95
C GLU A 64 -18.84 4.04 -25.93
N GLY A 65 -19.26 3.60 -24.74
CA GLY A 65 -19.97 2.33 -24.55
C GLY A 65 -19.07 1.08 -24.51
N VAL A 66 -17.74 1.27 -24.51
CA VAL A 66 -16.74 0.20 -24.35
C VAL A 66 -16.09 0.30 -22.97
N ASP A 67 -16.04 -0.81 -22.25
CA ASP A 67 -15.36 -0.90 -20.96
C ASP A 67 -13.85 -0.94 -21.15
N ASN A 68 -13.16 -0.05 -20.45
CA ASN A 68 -11.71 0.13 -20.47
C ASN A 68 -11.15 0.11 -19.04
N TYR A 69 -9.83 -0.05 -18.95
CA TYR A 69 -9.10 -0.09 -17.68
C TYR A 69 -7.90 0.85 -17.68
N GLY A 70 -7.92 1.84 -16.79
CA GLY A 70 -6.77 2.68 -16.50
C GLY A 70 -5.89 2.01 -15.45
N HIS A 71 -4.57 2.04 -15.60
CA HIS A 71 -3.65 1.41 -14.65
C HIS A 71 -2.90 2.46 -13.80
N CYS A 72 -2.63 2.13 -12.55
CA CYS A 72 -1.98 3.02 -11.59
C CYS A 72 -1.32 2.26 -10.44
N SER A 73 -0.22 2.79 -9.90
CA SER A 73 0.44 2.23 -8.71
C SER A 73 -0.09 2.81 -7.39
N MET A 74 -0.70 4.00 -7.45
CA MET A 74 -1.33 4.69 -6.33
C MET A 74 -2.71 5.21 -6.75
N ALA A 75 -3.65 5.23 -5.80
CA ALA A 75 -5.05 5.54 -6.11
C ALA A 75 -5.28 6.98 -6.61
N ASP A 76 -4.40 7.90 -6.20
CA ASP A 76 -4.44 9.30 -6.60
C ASP A 76 -3.77 9.59 -7.96
N ALA A 77 -3.06 8.60 -8.51
CA ALA A 77 -2.46 8.66 -9.83
C ALA A 77 -3.29 7.94 -10.90
N CYS A 78 -4.46 7.39 -10.55
CA CYS A 78 -5.33 6.69 -11.49
C CYS A 78 -6.06 7.67 -12.40
N LEU A 79 -6.13 7.32 -13.69
CA LEU A 79 -6.93 8.00 -14.69
C LEU A 79 -7.97 7.01 -15.25
N PRO A 80 -9.24 7.42 -15.42
CA PRO A 80 -9.82 8.70 -14.97
C PRO A 80 -9.78 8.85 -13.44
N GLU A 81 -9.78 10.10 -12.96
CA GLU A 81 -9.67 10.40 -11.53
C GLU A 81 -10.80 9.78 -10.71
N LEU A 82 -10.50 9.43 -9.45
CA LEU A 82 -11.47 8.94 -8.48
C LEU A 82 -12.16 10.13 -7.81
N GLU A 83 -13.28 10.58 -8.36
CA GLU A 83 -13.95 11.80 -7.90
C GLU A 83 -14.79 11.59 -6.63
N THR A 84 -15.52 10.47 -6.55
CA THR A 84 -16.46 10.21 -5.45
C THR A 84 -15.96 9.15 -4.47
N SER A 85 -16.54 9.14 -3.27
CA SER A 85 -16.28 8.08 -2.29
C SER A 85 -16.76 6.69 -2.77
N GLN A 86 -17.81 6.66 -3.60
CA GLN A 86 -18.31 5.44 -4.24
C GLN A 86 -17.33 4.93 -5.30
N ASP A 87 -16.78 5.83 -6.12
CA ASP A 87 -15.75 5.50 -7.11
C ASP A 87 -14.55 4.82 -6.47
N PHE A 88 -14.07 5.41 -5.37
CA PHE A 88 -12.95 4.87 -4.63
C PHE A 88 -13.28 3.50 -4.01
N PHE A 89 -14.51 3.30 -3.51
CA PHE A 89 -14.94 2.02 -2.98
C PHE A 89 -15.00 0.92 -4.06
N GLU A 90 -15.62 1.21 -5.20
CA GLU A 90 -15.69 0.26 -6.33
C GLU A 90 -14.30 -0.06 -6.87
N TYR A 91 -13.43 0.94 -6.98
CA TYR A 91 -12.01 0.73 -7.32
C TYR A 91 -11.32 -0.23 -6.34
N LEU A 92 -11.51 -0.03 -5.03
CA LEU A 92 -10.93 -0.93 -4.03
C LEU A 92 -11.53 -2.34 -4.09
N ARG A 93 -12.84 -2.45 -4.31
CA ARG A 93 -13.56 -3.73 -4.41
C ARG A 93 -13.09 -4.52 -5.61
N PHE A 94 -13.07 -3.90 -6.78
CA PHE A 94 -12.60 -4.49 -8.03
C PHE A 94 -11.17 -5.05 -7.88
N ASN A 95 -10.24 -4.23 -7.40
CA ASN A 95 -8.85 -4.68 -7.25
C ASN A 95 -8.70 -5.75 -6.14
N PHE A 96 -9.45 -5.65 -5.05
CA PHE A 96 -9.44 -6.68 -4.02
C PHE A 96 -9.93 -8.03 -4.58
N GLU A 97 -11.01 -8.03 -5.34
CA GLU A 97 -11.55 -9.23 -5.99
C GLU A 97 -10.54 -9.83 -6.97
N ASN A 98 -9.89 -9.01 -7.79
CA ASN A 98 -8.84 -9.47 -8.72
C ASN A 98 -7.67 -10.15 -7.99
N PHE A 99 -7.16 -9.53 -6.92
CA PHE A 99 -6.10 -10.13 -6.11
C PHE A 99 -6.57 -11.41 -5.43
N TYR A 100 -7.79 -11.42 -4.89
CA TYR A 100 -8.34 -12.55 -4.14
C TYR A 100 -8.65 -13.78 -5.01
N ASN A 101 -9.12 -13.55 -6.23
CA ASN A 101 -9.54 -14.60 -7.17
C ASN A 101 -8.38 -15.14 -8.03
N THR A 102 -7.26 -14.41 -8.13
CA THR A 102 -6.05 -14.88 -8.83
C THR A 102 -5.18 -15.73 -7.89
N ASN A 103 -4.16 -15.13 -7.27
CA ASN A 103 -3.18 -15.84 -6.45
C ASN A 103 -3.15 -15.40 -4.98
N ARG A 104 -3.99 -14.43 -4.58
CA ARG A 104 -4.07 -13.87 -3.22
C ARG A 104 -2.79 -13.22 -2.74
N ALA A 105 -2.00 -12.63 -3.64
CA ALA A 105 -0.90 -11.77 -3.23
C ALA A 105 -1.40 -10.63 -2.33
N PRO A 106 -0.56 -10.08 -1.44
CA PRO A 106 -0.93 -8.95 -0.61
C PRO A 106 -1.46 -7.76 -1.44
N PHE A 107 -2.71 -7.37 -1.18
CA PHE A 107 -3.31 -6.18 -1.78
C PHE A 107 -2.88 -4.92 -1.00
N SER A 108 -1.85 -4.26 -1.53
CA SER A 108 -1.33 -3.02 -0.96
C SER A 108 -2.19 -1.82 -1.36
N ARG A 109 -2.61 -1.01 -0.39
CA ARG A 109 -3.37 0.23 -0.64
C ARG A 109 -2.53 1.44 -0.29
N PHE A 110 -2.20 2.25 -1.28
CA PHE A 110 -1.47 3.52 -1.12
C PHE A 110 -2.31 4.70 -1.62
N PRO A 111 -3.36 5.12 -0.90
CA PRO A 111 -4.03 6.38 -1.19
C PRO A 111 -3.24 7.54 -0.58
N SER A 112 -3.13 8.66 -1.30
CA SER A 112 -2.74 9.91 -0.66
C SER A 112 -3.80 10.38 0.32
N ARG A 113 -3.40 11.24 1.26
CA ARG A 113 -4.30 11.77 2.30
C ARG A 113 -5.51 12.50 1.69
N GLY A 114 -5.32 13.22 0.58
CA GLY A 114 -6.40 13.94 -0.09
C GLY A 114 -7.49 12.99 -0.61
N VAL A 115 -7.09 11.92 -1.30
CA VAL A 115 -8.02 10.88 -1.76
C VAL A 115 -8.64 10.11 -0.59
N ALA A 116 -7.83 9.79 0.43
CA ALA A 116 -8.33 9.06 1.60
C ALA A 116 -9.29 9.87 2.48
N GLN A 117 -9.20 11.20 2.44
CA GLN A 117 -10.06 12.10 3.21
C GLN A 117 -11.29 12.56 2.42
N GLY A 118 -11.39 12.17 1.14
CA GLY A 118 -12.37 12.69 0.19
C GLY A 118 -11.98 14.11 -0.22
N ARG A 119 -11.79 14.37 -1.52
CA ARG A 119 -11.69 15.74 -2.03
C ARG A 119 -13.05 16.49 -2.01
N SER A 120 -14.10 15.87 -1.46
CA SER A 120 -15.44 16.43 -1.30
C SER A 120 -15.93 16.30 0.16
N THR A 121 -16.73 17.27 0.58
CA THR A 121 -17.36 17.41 1.91
C THR A 121 -18.35 16.28 2.26
N GLU A 122 -18.54 15.28 1.41
CA GLU A 122 -19.43 14.15 1.64
C GLU A 122 -18.68 12.81 1.74
N GLY A 123 -18.75 12.21 2.92
CA GLY A 123 -18.55 10.77 3.10
C GLY A 123 -17.14 10.35 3.55
N ARG A 124 -17.05 9.95 4.82
CA ARG A 124 -15.99 9.07 5.31
C ARG A 124 -15.87 7.86 4.38
N LEU A 125 -14.66 7.50 3.95
CA LEU A 125 -14.39 6.29 3.14
C LEU A 125 -15.23 5.10 3.64
N PRO A 126 -15.95 4.38 2.75
CA PRO A 126 -16.73 3.24 3.15
C PRO A 126 -15.87 2.22 3.90
N SER A 127 -16.45 1.62 4.94
CA SER A 127 -15.76 0.62 5.75
C SER A 127 -15.31 -0.53 4.86
N LEU A 128 -14.01 -0.85 4.89
CA LEU A 128 -13.45 -2.01 4.16
C LEU A 128 -14.05 -3.35 4.59
N ARG A 129 -14.89 -3.38 5.64
CA ARG A 129 -15.72 -4.55 5.97
C ARG A 129 -16.63 -4.97 4.81
N GLY A 130 -16.95 -4.06 3.88
CA GLY A 130 -17.77 -4.30 2.69
C GLY A 130 -17.03 -4.83 1.46
N LEU A 131 -15.69 -5.00 1.48
CA LEU A 131 -14.95 -5.59 0.35
C LEU A 131 -15.15 -7.11 0.20
N ALA A 132 -16.06 -7.71 0.99
CA ALA A 132 -16.38 -9.12 0.84
C ALA A 132 -17.26 -9.30 -0.41
N PRO A 133 -16.90 -10.21 -1.36
CA PRO A 133 -17.74 -10.52 -2.50
C PRO A 133 -19.15 -10.91 -2.05
N GLY A 134 -20.14 -10.33 -2.72
CA GLY A 134 -21.55 -10.41 -2.34
C GLY A 134 -22.11 -11.82 -2.37
N LYS A 135 -22.05 -12.55 -1.24
CA LYS A 135 -22.93 -13.69 -0.89
C LYS A 135 -22.95 -13.96 0.63
N GLY A 136 -23.03 -12.92 1.47
CA GLY A 136 -23.20 -13.09 2.93
C GLY A 136 -22.11 -13.87 3.68
N ARG A 137 -21.04 -14.31 3.00
CA ARG A 137 -19.87 -14.96 3.60
C ARG A 137 -18.82 -13.90 3.92
N ARG A 138 -18.45 -13.82 5.21
CA ARG A 138 -17.22 -13.13 5.63
C ARG A 138 -16.04 -13.83 4.96
N VAL A 139 -15.37 -13.15 4.03
CA VAL A 139 -14.11 -13.63 3.49
C VAL A 139 -13.00 -13.42 4.52
N PRO A 140 -12.13 -14.42 4.78
CA PRO A 140 -10.97 -14.23 5.64
C PRO A 140 -10.02 -13.24 4.98
N GLY A 141 -9.94 -12.04 5.54
CA GLY A 141 -9.02 -10.99 5.12
C GLY A 141 -8.38 -10.34 6.34
N HIS A 142 -7.06 -10.28 6.39
CA HIS A 142 -6.33 -9.69 7.49
C HIS A 142 -5.67 -8.40 7.03
N ARG A 143 -5.94 -7.30 7.74
CA ARG A 143 -5.20 -6.05 7.52
C ARG A 143 -3.86 -6.15 8.23
N VAL A 144 -2.78 -6.13 7.47
CA VAL A 144 -1.41 -6.25 7.96
C VAL A 144 -0.63 -4.99 7.57
N ARG A 145 0.25 -4.51 8.45
CA ARG A 145 1.18 -3.42 8.11
C ARG A 145 2.22 -3.94 7.12
N SER A 146 2.68 -3.12 6.17
CA SER A 146 3.66 -3.53 5.15
C SER A 146 4.92 -4.15 5.77
N ALA A 147 5.39 -3.60 6.89
CA ALA A 147 6.51 -4.10 7.70
C ALA A 147 6.28 -5.49 8.35
N ARG A 148 5.15 -6.16 8.08
CA ARG A 148 4.90 -7.54 8.51
C ARG A 148 4.53 -8.45 7.34
N LEU A 149 4.48 -7.95 6.12
CA LEU A 149 4.12 -8.78 4.96
C LEU A 149 5.20 -9.82 4.64
N TYR A 150 6.47 -9.49 4.86
CA TYR A 150 7.57 -10.44 4.75
C TYR A 150 7.60 -11.48 5.90
N GLU A 151 6.92 -11.21 7.02
CA GLU A 151 6.74 -12.15 8.13
C GLU A 151 5.58 -13.15 7.87
N VAL A 152 4.70 -12.88 6.90
CA VAL A 152 3.60 -13.78 6.56
C VAL A 152 4.14 -14.94 5.72
N PRO A 153 3.92 -16.21 6.11
CA PRO A 153 4.39 -17.35 5.34
C PRO A 153 3.80 -17.32 3.92
N GLN A 154 4.67 -17.26 2.92
CA GLN A 154 4.30 -17.33 1.49
C GLN A 154 3.95 -18.75 1.04
N VAL A 155 4.15 -19.75 1.91
CA VAL A 155 3.86 -21.16 1.65
C VAL A 155 2.36 -21.41 1.79
N ARG A 156 1.77 -22.13 0.83
CA ARG A 156 0.41 -22.71 0.86
C ARG A 156 0.25 -23.67 2.04
N LYS A 157 0.26 -23.17 3.27
CA LYS A 157 -0.42 -23.84 4.37
C LYS A 157 -1.86 -23.40 4.28
N THR A 158 -2.80 -24.34 4.42
CA THR A 158 -4.19 -24.00 4.73
C THR A 158 -4.13 -23.25 6.05
N VAL A 159 -3.95 -21.93 6.01
CA VAL A 159 -3.87 -21.16 7.24
C VAL A 159 -5.31 -21.06 7.70
N THR A 160 -5.70 -22.00 8.56
CA THR A 160 -6.58 -21.65 9.66
C THR A 160 -5.80 -20.59 10.42
N LEU A 161 -5.91 -19.33 9.99
CA LEU A 161 -5.55 -18.19 10.82
C LEU A 161 -6.54 -18.30 11.97
N SER A 162 -6.17 -19.11 12.96
CA SER A 162 -6.67 -18.97 14.31
C SER A 162 -6.71 -17.48 14.56
N ALA A 163 -7.76 -17.00 15.20
CA ALA A 163 -7.88 -15.62 15.66
C ALA A 163 -6.65 -15.12 16.47
N ALA A 164 -5.66 -15.99 16.71
CA ALA A 164 -4.32 -15.77 17.18
C ALA A 164 -3.23 -15.60 16.08
N ALA A 165 -3.42 -14.75 15.05
CA ALA A 165 -2.27 -13.90 14.72
C ALA A 165 -1.99 -13.14 16.03
N PRO A 166 -0.78 -13.23 16.64
CA PRO A 166 -0.56 -12.61 17.93
C PRO A 166 -0.91 -11.14 17.75
N LYS A 167 -2.00 -10.72 18.40
CA LYS A 167 -2.26 -9.33 18.70
C LYS A 167 -1.13 -8.92 19.64
N LYS A 168 0.09 -8.78 19.09
CA LYS A 168 1.16 -8.03 19.74
C LYS A 168 0.53 -6.66 19.88
N THR A 169 0.08 -6.38 21.09
CA THR A 169 -0.48 -5.10 21.51
C THR A 169 0.39 -4.03 20.88
N CYS A 170 -0.20 -3.13 20.10
CA CYS A 170 0.58 -2.01 19.59
C CYS A 170 1.27 -1.37 20.80
N PRO A 171 2.60 -1.25 20.80
CA PRO A 171 3.28 -0.61 21.92
C PRO A 171 2.64 0.76 22.12
N SER A 172 2.33 1.09 23.38
CA SER A 172 1.81 2.40 23.71
C SER A 172 2.79 3.47 23.17
N PRO A 173 2.28 4.64 22.74
CA PRO A 173 3.16 5.74 22.36
C PRO A 173 4.18 5.98 23.47
N ARG A 174 5.47 5.93 23.14
CA ARG A 174 6.55 6.10 24.12
C ARG A 174 6.53 7.46 24.80
N VAL A 175 5.78 8.43 24.26
CA VAL A 175 5.74 9.83 24.70
C VAL A 175 4.30 10.32 24.72
N ARG A 176 3.91 10.98 25.82
CA ARG A 176 2.54 11.47 26.06
C ARG A 176 2.28 12.88 25.50
N SER A 177 3.33 13.68 25.27
CA SER A 177 3.23 15.04 24.71
C SER A 177 4.40 15.35 23.79
N GLY A 178 4.11 15.70 22.53
CA GLY A 178 5.12 16.19 21.59
C GLY A 178 5.33 17.70 21.75
N GLN A 179 6.58 18.15 21.72
CA GLN A 179 6.99 19.56 21.77
C GLN A 179 7.09 20.14 20.36
N THR A 180 6.74 21.41 20.19
CA THR A 180 6.92 22.13 18.92
C THR A 180 8.24 22.88 18.97
N CYS A 181 9.18 22.50 18.10
CA CYS A 181 10.48 23.13 17.98
C CYS A 181 10.52 24.03 16.74
N HIS A 182 11.11 25.21 16.88
CA HIS A 182 11.32 26.16 15.80
C HIS A 182 12.72 25.98 15.20
N TYR A 183 12.78 25.83 13.89
CA TYR A 183 13.99 25.72 13.10
C TYR A 183 14.09 26.97 12.20
N PRO A 184 14.80 28.02 12.64
CA PRO A 184 14.85 29.31 11.94
C PRO A 184 15.61 29.21 10.61
N THR A 185 16.48 28.22 10.47
CA THR A 185 17.26 28.00 9.24
C THR A 185 17.22 26.52 8.92
N THR A 186 16.65 26.18 7.76
CA THR A 186 16.75 24.83 7.19
C THR A 186 17.72 24.85 6.01
N PRO A 187 18.29 23.70 5.60
CA PRO A 187 19.12 23.62 4.41
C PRO A 187 18.44 24.12 3.12
N LEU A 188 17.10 24.21 3.11
CA LEU A 188 16.29 24.74 2.01
C LEU A 188 15.93 26.23 2.18
N GLY A 189 16.54 26.92 3.14
CA GLY A 189 16.45 28.38 3.31
C GLY A 189 15.17 28.91 3.95
N ALA A 190 14.24 28.06 4.38
CA ALA A 190 12.96 28.47 4.96
C ALA A 190 12.84 28.09 6.44
N GLU A 191 12.14 28.91 7.21
CA GLU A 191 11.79 28.59 8.61
C GLU A 191 10.79 27.43 8.67
N ARG A 192 10.90 26.59 9.71
CA ARG A 192 10.01 25.44 9.93
C ARG A 192 9.70 25.25 11.41
N TYR A 193 8.48 24.83 11.70
CA TYR A 193 8.08 24.34 13.01
C TYR A 193 7.85 22.83 12.93
N MET A 194 8.55 22.06 13.76
CA MET A 194 8.42 20.60 13.79
C MET A 194 7.94 20.15 15.16
N ARG A 195 6.93 19.28 15.18
CA ARG A 195 6.48 18.64 16.41
C ARG A 195 7.26 17.34 16.61
N ILE A 196 8.07 17.28 17.65
CA ILE A 196 8.91 16.12 17.96
C ILE A 196 8.56 15.54 19.34
N CYS A 197 8.82 14.25 19.49
CA CYS A 197 8.63 13.54 20.76
C CYS A 197 9.95 13.36 21.53
N GLY A 198 11.02 14.07 21.16
CA GLY A 198 12.30 14.10 21.89
C GLY A 198 12.59 15.51 22.38
N ASN A 199 13.62 15.65 23.22
CA ASN A 199 14.13 16.98 23.54
C ASN A 199 14.74 17.56 22.26
N GLY A 200 14.25 18.74 21.83
CA GLY A 200 14.93 19.52 20.79
C GLY A 200 16.37 19.73 21.24
N LEU A 201 17.31 19.41 20.33
CA LEU A 201 18.76 19.49 20.49
C LEU A 201 19.25 20.44 21.60
N SER A 202 20.08 19.89 22.51
CA SER A 202 21.29 20.60 22.95
C SER A 202 22.36 20.46 21.88
#